data_AF-A0A7V3LJH4-F1
#
_entry.id   AF-A0A7V3LJH4-F1
#
_cell.length_a   1.000
_cell.length_b   1.000
_cell.length_c   1.000
_cell.angle_alpha   90.00
_cell.angle_beta   90.00
_cell.angle_gamma   90.00
#
_symmetry.space_group_name_H-M   'P 1'
#
loop_
_entity.id
_entity.type
_entity.pdbx_description
1 polymer ?
#
loop_
_entity_poly.entity_id
_entity_poly.type
_entity_poly.pdbx_seq_one_letter_code
_entity_poly.pdbx_strand_id
1 'polypeptide(L)'
;MAVRTPQEERNGRLSPSSASACVRGVSTRRVDGLVKALGMESISKSQVSALAKTLDAEVAAFRSRPLDGGPYLGLEALAVKAREEGRVTSVATVVATAVLAYGHREILGLDTFTAEDGAA
;
A
#
# COMPACT_ATOMS: atom_id res chain seq x y z
N MET A 1 -20.16 29.89 4.96
CA MET A 1 -19.71 28.89 3.97
C MET A 1 -18.29 29.27 3.57
N ALA A 2 -17.27 28.54 4.06
CA ALA A 2 -15.87 28.92 3.82
C ALA A 2 -15.46 28.52 2.39
N VAL A 3 -15.07 29.49 1.58
CA VAL A 3 -14.52 29.26 0.24
C VAL A 3 -13.13 28.64 0.39
N ARG A 4 -12.93 27.44 -0.17
CA ARG A 4 -11.62 26.78 -0.17
C ARG A 4 -10.60 27.62 -0.94
N THR A 5 -9.36 27.67 -0.47
CA THR A 5 -8.32 28.44 -1.17
C THR A 5 -7.96 27.78 -2.51
N PRO A 6 -7.46 28.53 -3.51
CA PRO A 6 -7.00 27.97 -4.78
C PRO A 6 -5.94 26.86 -4.62
N GLN A 7 -5.19 26.88 -3.53
CA GLN A 7 -4.23 25.85 -3.15
C GLN A 7 -4.93 24.56 -2.67
N GLU A 8 -6.02 24.71 -1.93
CA GLU A 8 -6.79 23.60 -1.36
C GLU A 8 -7.59 22.83 -2.42
N GLU A 9 -8.13 23.52 -3.43
CA GLU A 9 -8.77 22.89 -4.60
C GLU A 9 -7.76 22.10 -5.46
N ARG A 10 -6.57 22.67 -5.65
CA ARG A 10 -5.48 22.07 -6.42
C ARG A 10 -4.88 20.85 -5.68
N ASN A 11 -4.79 20.91 -4.35
CA ASN A 11 -4.41 19.79 -3.49
C ASN A 11 -5.42 18.64 -3.57
N GLY A 12 -6.72 18.94 -3.67
CA GLY A 12 -7.76 17.92 -3.84
C GLY A 12 -7.55 17.04 -5.08
N ARG A 13 -7.08 17.63 -6.19
CA ARG A 13 -6.82 16.93 -7.47
C ARG A 13 -5.59 16.01 -7.45
N LEU A 14 -4.60 16.28 -6.59
CA LEU A 14 -3.41 15.45 -6.44
C LEU A 14 -3.53 14.41 -5.31
N SER A 15 -4.65 14.41 -4.57
CA SER A 15 -4.92 13.37 -3.57
C SER A 15 -4.86 11.94 -4.14
N PRO A 16 -5.46 11.63 -5.32
CA PRO A 16 -5.43 10.28 -5.87
C PRO A 16 -4.06 9.95 -6.51
N SER A 17 -3.39 10.96 -7.09
CA SER A 17 -2.07 10.78 -7.71
C SER A 17 -0.97 10.56 -6.67
N SER A 18 -1.08 11.17 -5.48
CA SER A 18 -0.13 10.98 -4.39
C SER A 18 -0.26 9.60 -3.76
N ALA A 19 -1.50 9.15 -3.50
CA ALA A 19 -1.78 7.81 -2.98
C ALA A 19 -1.34 6.72 -3.96
N SER A 20 -1.69 6.86 -5.25
CA SER A 20 -1.25 5.92 -6.29
C SER A 20 0.27 5.95 -6.53
N ALA A 21 0.94 7.10 -6.34
CA ALA A 21 2.40 7.17 -6.39
C ALA A 21 3.05 6.32 -5.28
N CYS A 22 2.48 6.30 -4.07
CA CYS A 22 2.95 5.42 -3.00
C CYS A 22 2.78 3.93 -3.37
N VAL A 23 1.67 3.55 -3.99
CA VAL A 23 1.46 2.17 -4.51
C VAL A 23 2.52 1.82 -5.57
N ARG A 24 2.93 2.77 -6.40
CA ARG A 24 4.02 2.59 -7.38
C ARG A 24 5.43 2.65 -6.78
N GLY A 25 5.57 2.63 -5.45
CA GLY A 25 6.87 2.62 -4.77
C GLY A 25 7.58 3.97 -4.73
N VAL A 26 6.87 5.07 -4.97
CA VAL A 26 7.44 6.43 -4.85
C VAL A 26 7.48 6.80 -3.37
N SER A 27 8.68 7.04 -2.82
CA SER A 27 8.83 7.47 -1.44
C SER A 27 8.18 8.83 -1.18
N THR A 28 7.73 9.09 0.05
CA THR A 28 7.11 10.38 0.45
C THR A 28 7.98 11.60 0.12
N ARG A 29 9.32 11.44 0.16
CA ARG A 29 10.28 12.47 -0.26
C ARG A 29 10.22 12.75 -1.77
N ARG A 30 10.09 11.70 -2.58
CA ARG A 30 9.95 11.85 -4.05
C ARG A 30 8.57 12.41 -4.42
N VAL A 31 7.52 12.06 -3.66
CA VAL A 31 6.19 12.68 -3.83
C VAL A 31 6.25 14.20 -3.60
N ASP A 32 6.92 14.66 -2.54
CA ASP A 32 7.14 16.11 -2.32
C ASP A 32 7.87 16.78 -3.49
N GLY A 33 8.91 16.13 -4.03
CA GLY A 33 9.59 16.60 -5.22
C GLY A 33 8.68 16.73 -6.45
N LEU A 34 7.80 15.76 -6.69
CA LEU A 34 6.83 15.80 -7.79
C LEU A 34 5.80 16.92 -7.61
N VAL A 35 5.29 17.10 -6.39
CA VAL A 35 4.34 18.16 -6.06
C VAL A 35 4.95 19.53 -6.30
N LYS A 36 6.23 19.73 -5.92
CA LYS A 36 7.00 20.95 -6.22
C LYS A 36 7.18 21.18 -7.71
N ALA A 37 7.54 20.13 -8.46
CA ALA A 37 7.69 20.22 -9.92
C ALA A 37 6.39 20.59 -10.64
N LEU A 38 5.23 20.32 -10.04
CA LEU A 38 3.90 20.70 -10.54
C LEU A 38 3.44 22.11 -10.09
N GLY A 39 4.33 22.91 -9.51
CA GLY A 39 4.06 24.31 -9.13
C GLY A 39 3.39 24.49 -7.76
N MET A 40 3.48 23.49 -6.87
CA MET A 40 3.06 23.62 -5.48
C MET A 40 4.27 23.87 -4.56
N GLU A 41 4.01 24.37 -3.37
CA GLU A 41 5.08 24.73 -2.43
C GLU A 41 5.73 23.49 -1.77
N SER A 42 4.92 22.60 -1.18
CA SER A 42 5.38 21.33 -0.60
C SER A 42 4.21 20.45 -0.16
N ILE A 43 4.51 19.18 0.11
CA ILE A 43 3.64 18.28 0.86
C ILE A 43 4.46 17.51 1.91
N SER A 44 3.98 17.51 3.15
CA SER A 44 4.68 16.82 4.24
C SER A 44 4.52 15.30 4.17
N LYS A 45 5.46 14.57 4.77
CA LYS A 45 5.40 13.10 4.86
C LYS A 45 4.10 12.61 5.52
N SER A 46 3.63 13.33 6.56
CA SER A 46 2.38 12.99 7.26
C SER A 46 1.16 13.23 6.40
N GLN A 47 1.13 14.30 5.59
CA GLN A 47 0.07 14.52 4.61
C GLN A 47 0.06 13.44 3.52
N VAL A 48 1.22 13.09 2.94
CA VAL A 48 1.31 11.97 1.97
C VAL A 48 0.84 10.66 2.60
N SER A 49 1.22 10.39 3.85
CA SER A 49 0.76 9.20 4.57
C SER A 49 -0.76 9.22 4.81
N ALA A 50 -1.35 10.37 5.15
CA ALA A 50 -2.80 10.50 5.31
C ALA A 50 -3.55 10.28 3.98
N LEU A 51 -2.98 10.72 2.86
CA LEU A 51 -3.52 10.43 1.53
C LEU A 51 -3.41 8.94 1.18
N ALA A 52 -2.30 8.28 1.51
CA ALA A 52 -2.16 6.85 1.28
C ALA A 52 -3.19 6.02 2.08
N LYS A 53 -3.52 6.44 3.31
CA LYS A 53 -4.54 5.80 4.14
C LYS A 53 -5.94 5.81 3.54
N THR A 54 -6.24 6.69 2.56
CA THR A 54 -7.54 6.63 1.88
C THR A 54 -7.71 5.36 1.05
N LEU A 55 -6.62 4.62 0.80
CA LEU A 55 -6.64 3.31 0.14
C LEU A 55 -6.93 2.15 1.11
N ASP A 56 -6.94 2.38 2.43
CA ASP A 56 -7.11 1.30 3.41
C ASP A 56 -8.44 0.56 3.23
N ALA A 57 -9.49 1.24 2.77
CA ALA A 57 -10.78 0.63 2.46
C ALA A 57 -10.68 -0.37 1.28
N GLU A 58 -9.95 -0.01 0.23
CA GLU A 58 -9.70 -0.89 -0.93
C GLU A 58 -8.82 -2.08 -0.54
N VAL A 59 -7.81 -1.84 0.31
CA VAL A 59 -6.95 -2.92 0.86
C VAL A 59 -7.78 -3.87 1.70
N ALA A 60 -8.67 -3.36 2.56
CA ALA A 60 -9.55 -4.19 3.37
C ALA A 60 -10.50 -5.01 2.49
N ALA A 61 -11.13 -4.39 1.49
CA ALA A 61 -12.01 -5.06 0.54
C ALA A 61 -11.27 -6.17 -0.23
N PHE A 62 -10.04 -5.91 -0.69
CA PHE A 62 -9.19 -6.93 -1.31
C PHE A 62 -8.90 -8.10 -0.37
N ARG A 63 -8.56 -7.82 0.90
CA ARG A 63 -8.24 -8.84 1.91
C ARG A 63 -9.44 -9.70 2.32
N SER A 64 -10.65 -9.12 2.34
CA SER A 64 -11.86 -9.82 2.79
C SER A 64 -12.70 -10.40 1.65
N ARG A 65 -12.28 -10.24 0.39
CA ARG A 65 -13.04 -10.76 -0.76
C ARG A 65 -13.14 -12.30 -0.71
N PRO A 66 -14.25 -12.89 -1.17
CA PRO A 66 -14.33 -14.33 -1.38
C PRO A 66 -13.21 -14.81 -2.31
N LEU A 67 -12.64 -15.98 -2.03
CA LEU A 67 -11.61 -16.59 -2.86
C LEU A 67 -12.22 -17.75 -3.64
N ASP A 68 -12.07 -17.73 -4.96
CA ASP A 68 -12.61 -18.78 -5.84
C ASP A 68 -11.77 -20.06 -5.88
N GLY A 69 -10.65 -20.09 -5.13
CA GLY A 69 -9.77 -21.24 -5.03
C GLY A 69 -9.13 -21.64 -6.36
N GLY A 70 -8.44 -22.78 -6.38
CA GLY A 70 -7.79 -23.31 -7.58
C GLY A 70 -7.01 -24.59 -7.24
N PRO A 71 -6.71 -25.46 -8.22
CA PRO A 71 -6.03 -26.73 -7.96
C PRO A 71 -4.63 -26.58 -7.38
N TYR A 72 -4.00 -25.39 -7.52
CA TYR A 72 -2.64 -25.16 -7.07
C TYR A 72 -2.51 -23.85 -6.29
N LEU A 73 -1.76 -23.92 -5.19
CA LEU A 73 -1.38 -22.80 -4.34
C LEU A 73 0.15 -22.73 -4.25
N GLY A 74 0.71 -21.55 -4.52
CA GLY A 74 2.10 -21.21 -4.26
C GLY A 74 2.19 -20.22 -3.10
N LEU A 75 3.17 -20.44 -2.23
CA LEU A 75 3.53 -19.53 -1.15
C LEU A 75 4.97 -19.08 -1.36
N GLU A 76 5.21 -17.77 -1.30
CA GLU A 76 6.54 -17.18 -1.36
C GLU A 76 6.74 -16.28 -0.14
N ALA A 77 7.88 -16.42 0.54
CA ALA A 77 8.23 -15.62 1.70
C ALA A 77 9.32 -14.60 1.34
N LEU A 78 9.09 -13.33 1.67
CA LEU A 78 10.02 -12.22 1.47
C LEU A 78 10.46 -11.65 2.82
N ALA A 79 11.77 -11.50 3.02
CA ALA A 79 12.29 -10.81 4.20
C ALA A 79 12.22 -9.28 4.00
N VAL A 80 11.29 -8.62 4.68
CA VAL A 80 11.07 -7.17 4.62
C VAL A 80 11.63 -6.51 5.88
N LYS A 81 12.20 -5.30 5.78
CA LYS A 81 12.61 -4.53 6.95
C LYS A 81 11.42 -3.70 7.45
N ALA A 82 10.96 -3.98 8.66
CA ALA A 82 9.91 -3.22 9.34
C ALA A 82 10.43 -2.67 10.67
N ARG A 83 9.77 -1.63 11.20
CA ARG A 83 10.06 -1.12 12.54
C ARG A 83 9.02 -1.65 13.52
N GLU A 84 9.47 -2.43 14.48
CA GLU A 84 8.66 -2.94 15.59
C GLU A 84 9.31 -2.58 16.91
N GLU A 85 8.51 -2.14 17.88
CA GLU A 85 8.99 -1.78 19.23
C GLU A 85 10.22 -0.85 19.22
N GLY A 86 10.26 0.07 18.24
CA GLY A 86 11.35 1.03 18.07
C GLY A 86 12.61 0.49 17.38
N ARG A 87 12.69 -0.80 17.05
CA ARG A 87 13.81 -1.45 16.36
C ARG A 87 13.47 -1.80 14.92
N VAL A 88 14.46 -1.74 14.03
CA VAL A 88 14.30 -2.23 12.66
C VAL A 88 14.60 -3.73 12.66
N THR A 89 13.58 -4.54 12.41
CA THR A 89 13.68 -6.00 12.37
C THR A 89 13.41 -6.53 10.96
N SER A 90 13.85 -7.76 10.71
CA SER A 90 13.46 -8.51 9.52
C SER A 90 12.15 -9.23 9.81
N VAL A 91 11.13 -8.97 9.00
CA VAL A 91 9.83 -9.63 9.09
C VAL A 91 9.64 -10.49 7.84
N ALA A 92 8.97 -11.63 7.99
CA ALA A 92 8.60 -12.47 6.86
C ALA A 92 7.24 -11.99 6.33
N THR A 93 7.20 -11.59 5.06
CA THR A 93 5.96 -11.30 4.34
C THR A 93 5.70 -12.44 3.37
N VAL A 94 4.64 -13.22 3.61
CA VAL A 94 4.24 -14.33 2.74
C VAL A 94 3.16 -13.89 1.78
N VAL A 95 3.33 -14.22 0.50
CA VAL A 95 2.34 -13.97 -0.57
C VAL A 95 1.78 -15.30 -1.05
N ALA A 96 0.46 -15.41 -1.04
CA ALA A 96 -0.28 -16.56 -1.56
C ALA A 96 -0.73 -16.29 -3.01
N THR A 97 -0.33 -17.16 -3.93
CA THR A 97 -0.73 -17.10 -5.35
C THR A 97 -1.40 -18.40 -5.75
N ALA A 98 -2.62 -18.34 -6.27
CA ALA A 98 -3.31 -19.49 -6.83
C ALA A 98 -3.19 -19.54 -8.35
N VAL A 99 -3.29 -20.75 -8.91
CA VAL A 99 -3.62 -20.97 -10.31
C VAL A 99 -5.09 -21.36 -10.37
N LEU A 100 -5.94 -20.47 -10.88
CA LEU A 100 -7.37 -20.67 -11.06
C LEU A 100 -7.66 -21.58 -12.28
N ALA A 101 -8.94 -21.82 -12.54
CA ALA A 101 -9.39 -22.44 -13.78
C ALA A 101 -8.83 -21.70 -15.01
N TYR A 102 -8.57 -22.45 -16.08
CA TYR A 102 -8.01 -21.94 -17.34
C TYR A 102 -6.60 -21.32 -17.23
N GLY A 103 -5.87 -21.59 -16.13
CA GLY A 103 -4.47 -21.22 -15.98
C GLY A 103 -4.21 -19.78 -15.55
N HIS A 104 -5.25 -19.04 -15.14
CA HIS A 104 -5.11 -17.67 -14.63
C HIS A 104 -4.43 -17.68 -13.24
N ARG A 105 -3.38 -16.87 -13.05
CA ARG A 105 -2.72 -16.72 -11.74
C ARG A 105 -3.29 -15.52 -11.01
N GLU A 106 -3.65 -15.70 -9.74
CA GLU A 106 -4.17 -14.62 -8.91
C GLU A 106 -3.47 -14.59 -7.54
N ILE A 107 -3.13 -13.38 -7.06
CA ILE A 107 -2.68 -13.17 -5.69
C ILE A 107 -3.92 -13.27 -4.79
N LEU A 108 -4.00 -14.32 -3.98
CA LEU A 108 -5.11 -14.51 -3.04
C LEU A 108 -5.00 -13.54 -1.87
N GLY A 109 -3.79 -13.36 -1.34
CA GLY A 109 -3.54 -12.50 -0.20
C GLY A 109 -2.07 -12.48 0.20
N LEU A 110 -1.78 -11.72 1.24
CA LEU A 110 -0.47 -11.67 1.88
C LEU A 110 -0.63 -11.47 3.38
N ASP A 111 0.33 -11.99 4.13
CA ASP A 111 0.45 -11.69 5.55
C ASP A 111 1.89 -11.46 5.97
N THR A 112 2.09 -10.80 7.10
CA THR A 112 3.43 -10.48 7.63
C THR A 112 3.55 -10.90 9.08
N PHE A 113 4.58 -11.68 9.38
CA PHE A 113 4.85 -12.22 10.70
C PHE A 113 6.32 -12.04 11.08
N THR A 114 6.55 -11.90 12.38
CA THR A 114 7.84 -11.48 12.95
C THR A 114 8.52 -12.61 13.71
N ALA A 115 7.78 -13.65 14.07
CA ALA A 115 8.27 -14.92 14.59
C ALA A 115 7.60 -16.08 13.83
N GLU A 116 8.35 -17.17 13.64
CA GLU A 116 7.82 -18.46 13.17
C GLU A 116 7.44 -19.32 14.38
N ASP A 117 6.57 -18.81 15.25
CA ASP A 117 5.99 -19.64 16.28
C ASP A 117 4.89 -20.49 15.63
N GLY A 118 5.05 -21.82 15.69
CA GLY A 118 4.20 -22.78 15.00
C GLY A 118 2.72 -22.65 15.38
N ALA A 119 1.89 -22.71 14.33
CA ALA A 119 0.43 -22.59 14.27
C ALA A 119 -0.11 -21.16 14.07
N ALA A 120 -0.62 -20.93 12.86
CA ALA A 120 -1.60 -19.89 12.53
C ALA A 120 -3.02 -20.36 12.91
#